data_AF-A0A6L6E8N0-F1
#
_entry.id   AF-A0A6L6E8N0-F1
#
_cell.length_a   1.000
_cell.length_b   1.000
_cell.length_c   1.000
_cell.angle_alpha   90.00
_cell.angle_beta   90.00
_cell.angle_gamma   90.00
#
_symmetry.space_group_name_H-M   'P 1'
#
loop_
_entity.id
_entity.type
_entity.pdbx_description
1 polymer ?
#
loop_
_entity_poly.entity_id
_entity_poly.type
_entity_poly.pdbx_seq_one_letter_code
_entity_poly.pdbx_strand_id
1 'polypeptide(L)'
;MSEPTHPELDALIAVMARLRGEDGCAWDREQTHESLLKYLIEESHEFIDAVESGDRTHMIEELGDVLYQVLFHADLGAAHPDHPFTIEDVARVARDKMVGRHPHVFGDVTADTADEVVANWEKWKAAEKPERTSAFEGLPKGLPALALADKVIGKLAESPTPSELVTEATTEDDLGDLLVAIVSAARAHGLDAEGALRTAVRRVISDAEA
;
A
#
# COMPACT_ATOMS: atom_id res chain seq x y z
N MET A 1 -8.93 22.02 -29.07
CA MET A 1 -8.37 21.03 -28.13
C MET A 1 -9.36 20.96 -26.98
N SER A 2 -9.81 19.76 -26.59
CA SER A 2 -10.67 19.63 -25.40
C SER A 2 -9.94 20.21 -24.20
N GLU A 3 -10.65 20.87 -23.29
CA GLU A 3 -10.05 21.25 -22.01
C GLU A 3 -9.52 19.99 -21.30
N PRO A 4 -8.35 20.09 -20.64
CA PRO A 4 -7.82 18.99 -19.84
C PRO A 4 -8.82 18.63 -18.75
N THR A 5 -9.18 17.35 -18.67
CA THR A 5 -10.16 16.83 -17.70
C THR A 5 -9.68 17.00 -16.26
N HIS A 6 -8.37 17.11 -16.04
CA HIS A 6 -7.73 17.27 -14.73
C HIS A 6 -6.59 18.31 -14.79
N PRO A 7 -6.91 19.62 -14.82
CA PRO A 7 -5.92 20.67 -15.12
C PRO A 7 -4.73 20.72 -14.14
N GLU A 8 -4.97 20.48 -12.85
CA GLU A 8 -3.89 20.50 -11.84
C GLU A 8 -2.98 19.26 -11.92
N LEU A 9 -3.53 18.10 -12.29
CA LEU A 9 -2.73 16.90 -12.50
C LEU A 9 -1.82 17.08 -13.73
N ASP A 10 -2.37 17.62 -14.82
CA ASP A 10 -1.60 17.91 -16.03
C ASP A 10 -0.51 18.97 -15.76
N ALA A 11 -0.81 19.97 -14.93
CA ALA A 11 0.17 20.95 -14.47
C ALA A 11 1.30 20.29 -13.65
N LEU A 12 0.97 19.36 -12.75
CA LEU A 12 1.96 18.64 -11.95
C LEU A 12 2.86 17.75 -12.83
N ILE A 13 2.30 17.07 -13.83
CA ILE A 13 3.07 16.31 -14.82
C ILE A 13 4.03 17.23 -15.58
N ALA A 14 3.57 18.43 -15.98
CA ALA A 14 4.42 19.41 -16.65
C ALA A 14 5.54 19.94 -15.74
N VAL A 15 5.27 20.11 -14.44
CA VAL A 15 6.30 20.45 -13.44
C VAL A 15 7.37 19.37 -13.35
N MET A 16 6.98 18.09 -13.24
CA MET A 16 7.92 16.96 -13.22
C MET A 16 8.83 16.96 -14.45
N ALA A 17 8.24 17.09 -15.65
CA ALA A 17 8.98 17.15 -16.91
C ALA A 17 9.96 18.33 -16.96
N ARG A 18 9.58 19.50 -16.39
CA ARG A 18 10.46 20.67 -16.32
C ARG A 18 11.61 20.47 -15.33
N LEU A 19 11.36 19.82 -14.19
CA LEU A 19 12.37 19.53 -13.17
C LEU A 19 13.39 18.51 -13.65
N ARG A 20 12.97 17.50 -14.42
CA ARG A 20 13.86 16.45 -14.96
C ARG A 20 14.40 16.71 -16.37
N GLY A 21 13.99 17.80 -17.02
CA GLY A 21 14.54 18.24 -18.31
C GLY A 21 16.02 18.67 -18.23
N GLU A 22 16.66 18.92 -19.38
CA GLU A 22 18.10 19.24 -19.46
C GLU A 22 18.51 20.45 -18.59
N ASP A 23 17.72 21.52 -18.62
CA ASP A 23 17.89 22.74 -17.81
C ASP A 23 17.13 22.67 -16.46
N GLY A 24 16.81 21.45 -16.02
CA GLY A 24 16.07 21.14 -14.81
C GLY A 24 16.90 21.19 -13.54
N CYS A 25 16.33 20.69 -12.46
CA CYS A 25 17.00 20.55 -11.18
C CYS A 25 18.00 19.38 -11.24
N ALA A 26 19.26 19.63 -10.88
CA ALA A 26 20.29 18.61 -10.91
C ALA A 26 19.96 17.41 -10.01
N TRP A 27 19.37 17.67 -8.83
CA TRP A 27 18.95 16.63 -7.91
C TRP A 27 17.86 15.75 -8.53
N ASP A 28 16.80 16.34 -9.09
CA ASP A 28 15.69 15.56 -9.68
C ASP A 28 16.17 14.69 -10.84
N ARG A 29 17.11 15.18 -11.65
CA ARG A 29 17.69 14.44 -12.78
C ARG A 29 18.54 13.24 -12.37
N GLU A 30 19.24 13.34 -11.24
CA GLU A 30 20.12 12.28 -10.74
C GLU A 30 19.38 11.14 -10.05
N GLN A 31 18.09 11.29 -9.75
CA GLN A 31 17.31 10.27 -9.06
C GLN A 31 17.11 9.01 -9.92
N THR A 32 17.09 7.86 -9.24
CA THR A 32 16.69 6.54 -9.76
C THR A 32 15.51 5.99 -8.94
N HIS A 33 14.89 4.90 -9.41
CA HIS A 33 13.84 4.22 -8.65
C HIS A 33 14.29 3.85 -7.24
N GLU A 34 15.50 3.33 -7.09
CA GLU A 34 16.06 2.89 -5.81
C GLU A 34 16.29 4.05 -4.84
N SER A 35 16.81 5.18 -5.34
CA SER A 35 17.07 6.36 -4.50
C SER A 35 15.79 6.99 -3.95
N LEU A 36 14.66 6.79 -4.62
CA LEU A 36 13.36 7.36 -4.26
C LEU A 36 12.57 6.51 -3.27
N LEU A 37 12.91 5.22 -3.10
CA LEU A 37 12.14 4.30 -2.24
C LEU A 37 12.03 4.80 -0.80
N LYS A 38 13.07 5.45 -0.26
CA LYS A 38 13.03 5.99 1.10
C LYS A 38 11.98 7.09 1.24
N TYR A 39 11.86 7.98 0.25
CA TYR A 39 10.90 9.08 0.28
C TYR A 39 9.48 8.53 0.15
N LEU A 40 9.25 7.57 -0.75
CA LEU A 40 7.94 6.91 -0.84
C LEU A 40 7.50 6.27 0.49
N ILE A 41 8.44 5.69 1.25
CA ILE A 41 8.17 5.14 2.59
C ILE A 41 7.87 6.27 3.58
N GLU A 42 8.69 7.33 3.59
CA GLU A 42 8.50 8.52 4.43
C GLU A 42 7.11 9.13 4.19
N GLU A 43 6.76 9.53 2.96
CA GLU A 43 5.47 10.18 2.66
C GLU A 43 4.27 9.26 2.94
N SER A 44 4.44 7.95 2.75
CA SER A 44 3.39 6.99 3.11
C SER A 44 3.13 6.97 4.62
N HIS A 45 4.19 7.11 5.42
CA HIS A 45 4.08 7.17 6.88
C HIS A 45 3.60 8.54 7.36
N GLU A 46 4.02 9.63 6.73
CA GLU A 46 3.51 10.97 7.04
C GLU A 46 2.01 11.07 6.75
N PHE A 47 1.53 10.49 5.63
CA PHE A 47 0.10 10.39 5.37
C PHE A 47 -0.65 9.58 6.44
N ILE A 48 -0.08 8.46 6.89
CA ILE A 48 -0.67 7.66 7.98
C ILE A 48 -0.75 8.49 9.27
N ASP A 49 0.29 9.23 9.60
CA ASP A 49 0.35 10.11 10.78
C ASP A 49 -0.70 11.24 10.68
N ALA A 50 -0.86 11.84 9.51
CA ALA A 50 -1.90 12.84 9.26
C ALA A 50 -3.31 12.26 9.46
N VAL A 51 -3.58 11.05 8.95
CA VAL A 51 -4.86 10.35 9.14
C VAL A 51 -5.12 10.09 10.62
N GLU A 52 -4.14 9.54 11.34
CA GLU A 52 -4.29 9.12 12.73
C GLU A 52 -4.38 10.30 13.71
N SER A 53 -3.78 11.44 13.37
CA SER A 53 -3.94 12.70 14.11
C SER A 53 -5.19 13.48 13.74
N GLY A 54 -5.88 13.10 12.66
CA GLY A 54 -7.06 13.80 12.15
C GLY A 54 -6.74 15.13 11.44
N ASP A 55 -5.48 15.36 11.07
CA ASP A 55 -5.05 16.58 10.38
C ASP A 55 -5.38 16.52 8.89
N ARG A 56 -6.53 17.09 8.53
CA ARG A 56 -7.00 17.11 7.13
C ARG A 56 -6.13 17.95 6.21
N THR A 57 -5.38 18.92 6.73
CA THR A 57 -4.52 19.76 5.89
C THR A 57 -3.30 18.95 5.49
N HIS A 58 -2.60 18.34 6.45
CA HIS A 58 -1.50 17.44 6.14
C HIS A 58 -1.97 16.23 5.32
N MET A 59 -3.17 15.67 5.54
CA MET A 59 -3.67 14.59 4.68
C MET A 59 -3.65 14.95 3.18
N ILE A 60 -3.93 16.21 2.82
CA ILE A 60 -3.90 16.66 1.42
C ILE A 60 -2.46 16.82 0.93
N GLU A 61 -1.59 17.39 1.77
CA GLU A 61 -0.16 17.57 1.51
C GLU A 61 0.53 16.23 1.24
N GLU A 62 0.43 15.30 2.18
CA GLU A 62 1.08 13.99 2.08
C GLU A 62 0.52 13.11 0.96
N LEU A 63 -0.79 13.21 0.66
CA LEU A 63 -1.35 12.56 -0.53
C LEU A 63 -0.79 13.16 -1.83
N GLY A 64 -0.51 14.47 -1.82
CA GLY A 64 0.17 15.16 -2.90
C GLY A 64 1.59 14.63 -3.09
N ASP A 65 2.33 14.42 -2.00
CA ASP A 65 3.70 13.92 -2.06
C ASP A 65 3.77 12.45 -2.47
N VAL A 66 2.85 11.59 -1.99
CA VAL A 66 2.68 10.22 -2.50
C VAL A 66 2.34 10.23 -4.00
N LEU A 67 1.44 11.13 -4.44
CA LEU A 67 1.12 11.28 -5.87
C LEU A 67 2.36 11.73 -6.67
N TYR A 68 3.15 12.65 -6.14
CA TYR A 68 4.38 13.12 -6.75
C TYR A 68 5.40 11.99 -6.91
N GLN A 69 5.56 11.12 -5.91
CA GLN A 69 6.40 9.92 -6.01
C GLN A 69 5.92 9.00 -7.15
N VAL A 70 4.61 8.75 -7.28
CA VAL A 70 4.06 7.95 -8.40
C VAL A 70 4.41 8.57 -9.75
N LEU A 71 4.28 9.90 -9.89
CA LEU A 71 4.66 10.61 -11.11
C LEU A 71 6.16 10.51 -11.39
N PHE A 72 7.00 10.60 -10.36
CA PHE A 72 8.45 10.53 -10.48
C PHE A 72 8.88 9.15 -10.99
N HIS A 73 8.34 8.07 -10.42
CA HIS A 73 8.58 6.72 -10.90
C HIS A 73 8.06 6.53 -12.34
N ALA A 74 6.93 7.14 -12.70
CA ALA A 74 6.41 7.08 -14.07
C ALA A 74 7.31 7.83 -15.08
N ASP A 75 7.87 8.99 -14.72
CA ASP A 75 8.80 9.75 -15.56
C ASP A 75 10.11 8.97 -15.77
N LEU A 76 10.68 8.40 -14.70
CA LEU A 76 11.83 7.50 -14.78
C LEU A 76 11.56 6.29 -15.66
N GLY A 77 10.38 5.68 -15.51
CA GLY A 77 9.91 4.59 -16.36
C GLY A 77 9.85 4.99 -17.82
N ALA A 78 9.39 6.20 -18.13
CA ALA A 78 9.24 6.67 -19.50
C ALA A 78 10.60 6.87 -20.20
N ALA A 79 11.63 7.20 -19.42
CA ALA A 79 13.01 7.36 -19.90
C ALA A 79 13.79 6.04 -20.03
N HIS A 80 13.23 4.89 -19.62
CA HIS A 80 13.93 3.61 -19.68
C HIS A 80 14.13 3.16 -21.14
N PRO A 81 15.35 2.79 -21.58
CA PRO A 81 15.65 2.54 -23.00
C PRO A 81 14.94 1.31 -23.58
N ASP A 82 14.88 0.21 -22.82
CA ASP A 82 14.39 -1.08 -23.35
C ASP A 82 12.92 -1.39 -23.01
N HIS A 83 12.42 -0.85 -21.91
CA HIS A 83 11.12 -1.19 -21.33
C HIS A 83 10.41 0.04 -20.76
N PRO A 84 10.10 1.05 -21.60
CA PRO A 84 9.49 2.27 -21.13
C PRO A 84 8.04 2.03 -20.66
N PHE A 85 7.64 2.74 -19.62
CA PHE A 85 6.23 2.88 -19.22
C PHE A 85 5.97 4.30 -18.75
N THR A 86 4.74 4.77 -18.91
CA THR A 86 4.33 6.13 -18.58
C THR A 86 3.28 6.14 -17.47
N ILE A 87 2.90 7.34 -17.00
CA ILE A 87 1.80 7.48 -16.04
C ILE A 87 0.47 6.94 -16.60
N GLU A 88 0.26 7.04 -17.92
CA GLU A 88 -0.91 6.47 -18.60
C GLU A 88 -0.92 4.94 -18.56
N ASP A 89 0.26 4.31 -18.64
CA ASP A 89 0.38 2.85 -18.52
C ASP A 89 0.06 2.40 -17.09
N VAL A 90 0.59 3.11 -16.09
CA VAL A 90 0.29 2.87 -14.66
C VAL A 90 -1.22 3.03 -14.40
N ALA A 91 -1.82 4.14 -14.85
CA ALA A 91 -3.23 4.43 -14.68
C ALA A 91 -4.11 3.41 -15.40
N ARG A 92 -3.75 3.02 -16.63
CA ARG A 92 -4.46 1.99 -17.39
C ARG A 92 -4.46 0.65 -16.67
N VAL A 93 -3.29 0.18 -16.21
CA VAL A 93 -3.18 -1.09 -15.48
C VAL A 93 -4.00 -1.04 -14.19
N ALA A 94 -3.93 0.05 -13.44
CA ALA A 94 -4.73 0.23 -12.23
C ALA A 94 -6.24 0.22 -12.53
N ARG A 95 -6.68 0.98 -13.55
CA ARG A 95 -8.07 1.05 -13.99
C ARG A 95 -8.60 -0.31 -14.43
N ASP A 96 -7.92 -0.99 -15.36
CA ASP A 96 -8.38 -2.26 -15.92
C ASP A 96 -8.47 -3.33 -14.82
N LYS A 97 -7.51 -3.31 -13.89
CA LYS A 97 -7.53 -4.14 -12.69
C LYS A 97 -8.73 -3.83 -11.80
N MET A 98 -9.03 -2.55 -11.52
CA MET A 98 -10.19 -2.18 -10.71
C MET A 98 -11.50 -2.54 -11.40
N VAL A 99 -11.64 -2.30 -12.70
CA VAL A 99 -12.83 -2.67 -13.48
C VAL A 99 -13.03 -4.19 -13.46
N GLY A 100 -12.00 -4.97 -13.79
CA GLY A 100 -12.09 -6.43 -13.82
C GLY A 100 -12.41 -7.05 -12.46
N ARG A 101 -11.95 -6.41 -11.39
CA ARG A 101 -12.19 -6.82 -10.00
C ARG A 101 -13.56 -6.47 -9.44
N HIS A 102 -14.31 -5.58 -10.10
CA HIS A 102 -15.65 -5.18 -9.70
C HIS A 102 -16.66 -5.50 -10.80
N PRO A 103 -16.81 -6.78 -11.19
CA PRO A 103 -17.77 -7.17 -12.22
C PRO A 103 -19.23 -6.93 -11.77
N HIS A 104 -19.45 -6.68 -10.48
CA HIS A 104 -20.75 -6.30 -9.93
C HIS A 104 -21.08 -4.81 -10.08
N VAL A 105 -20.08 -3.96 -10.37
CA VAL A 105 -20.27 -2.54 -10.69
C VAL A 105 -20.22 -2.32 -12.19
N PHE A 106 -19.29 -2.99 -12.89
CA PHE A 106 -18.98 -2.73 -14.30
C PHE A 106 -19.41 -3.84 -15.27
N GLY A 107 -20.06 -4.89 -14.77
CA GLY A 107 -20.54 -6.03 -15.56
C GLY A 107 -21.88 -6.56 -15.05
N ASP A 108 -22.13 -7.85 -15.28
CA ASP A 108 -23.44 -8.48 -15.03
C ASP A 108 -23.48 -9.38 -13.79
N VAL A 109 -22.45 -9.32 -12.92
CA VAL A 109 -22.42 -10.13 -11.69
C VAL A 109 -23.22 -9.42 -10.60
N THR A 110 -23.92 -10.16 -9.74
CA THR A 110 -24.51 -9.59 -8.52
C THR A 110 -23.63 -9.94 -7.31
N ALA A 111 -23.36 -8.95 -6.47
CA ALA A 111 -22.70 -9.12 -5.18
C ALA A 111 -23.30 -8.08 -4.23
N ASP A 112 -24.11 -8.53 -3.28
CA ASP A 112 -24.91 -7.68 -2.40
C ASP A 112 -24.26 -7.49 -1.04
N THR A 113 -23.21 -8.25 -0.74
CA THR A 113 -22.46 -8.19 0.52
C THR A 113 -20.97 -7.98 0.30
N ALA A 114 -20.30 -7.40 1.30
CA ALA A 114 -18.84 -7.24 1.29
C ALA A 114 -18.11 -8.58 1.12
N ASP A 115 -18.62 -9.65 1.72
CA ASP A 115 -18.05 -10.99 1.62
C ASP A 115 -18.14 -11.55 0.19
N GLU A 116 -19.25 -11.34 -0.50
CA GLU A 116 -19.41 -11.72 -1.91
C GLU A 116 -18.49 -10.91 -2.83
N VAL A 117 -18.29 -9.62 -2.54
CA VAL A 117 -17.33 -8.77 -3.25
C VAL A 117 -15.91 -9.29 -3.07
N VAL A 118 -15.51 -9.62 -1.84
CA VAL A 118 -14.18 -10.20 -1.53
C VAL A 118 -13.99 -11.54 -2.24
N ALA A 119 -14.99 -12.42 -2.23
CA ALA A 119 -14.91 -13.72 -2.89
C ALA A 119 -14.72 -13.58 -4.41
N ASN A 120 -15.39 -12.62 -5.05
CA ASN A 120 -15.20 -12.30 -6.46
C ASN A 120 -13.78 -11.77 -6.73
N TRP A 121 -13.23 -10.98 -5.80
CA TRP A 121 -11.88 -10.47 -5.87
C TRP A 121 -10.83 -11.58 -5.88
N GLU A 122 -10.95 -12.56 -4.99
CA GLU A 122 -10.03 -13.69 -4.91
C GLU A 122 -10.12 -14.58 -6.15
N LYS A 123 -11.32 -14.83 -6.69
CA LYS A 123 -11.51 -15.55 -7.96
C LYS A 123 -10.80 -14.85 -9.12
N TRP A 124 -10.93 -13.53 -9.22
CA TRP A 124 -10.28 -12.75 -10.27
C TRP A 124 -8.74 -12.77 -10.12
N LYS A 125 -8.23 -12.62 -8.89
CA LYS A 125 -6.78 -12.72 -8.60
C LYS A 125 -6.20 -14.08 -9.00
N ALA A 126 -6.96 -15.16 -8.78
CA ALA A 126 -6.53 -16.50 -9.17
C ALA A 126 -6.51 -16.68 -10.70
N ALA A 127 -7.46 -16.08 -11.42
CA ALA A 127 -7.53 -16.13 -12.88
C ALA A 127 -6.46 -15.26 -13.58
N GLU A 128 -6.04 -14.15 -12.97
CA GLU A 128 -5.02 -13.24 -13.52
C GLU A 128 -3.62 -13.86 -13.56
N LYS A 129 -3.31 -14.77 -12.63
CA LYS A 129 -1.97 -15.38 -12.48
C LYS A 129 -2.04 -16.89 -12.32
N PRO A 130 -2.45 -17.64 -13.37
CA PRO A 130 -2.59 -19.09 -13.32
C PRO A 130 -1.27 -19.82 -13.03
N GLU A 131 -0.13 -19.16 -13.26
CA GLU A 131 1.22 -19.68 -13.03
C GLU A 131 1.68 -19.64 -11.57
N ARG A 132 0.92 -19.02 -10.65
CA ARG A 132 1.29 -18.96 -9.24
C ARG A 132 1.40 -20.35 -8.63
N THR A 133 2.57 -20.66 -8.09
CA THR A 133 2.86 -21.96 -7.47
C THR A 133 2.70 -21.94 -5.95
N SER A 134 2.67 -20.74 -5.34
CA SER A 134 2.53 -20.56 -3.89
C SER A 134 1.52 -19.47 -3.52
N ALA A 135 0.75 -19.73 -2.45
CA ALA A 135 -0.14 -18.76 -1.84
C ALA A 135 0.60 -17.52 -1.32
N PHE A 136 1.87 -17.70 -0.93
CA PHE A 136 2.75 -16.65 -0.38
C PHE A 136 3.57 -15.91 -1.45
N GLU A 137 3.50 -16.34 -2.71
CA GLU A 137 4.18 -15.67 -3.81
C GLU A 137 3.69 -14.22 -3.95
N GLY A 138 4.64 -13.27 -4.07
CA GLY A 138 4.35 -11.84 -4.19
C GLY A 138 4.00 -11.12 -2.88
N LEU A 139 4.26 -11.72 -1.71
CA LEU A 139 4.21 -10.98 -0.45
C LEU A 139 5.31 -9.89 -0.43
N PRO A 140 4.99 -8.61 -0.15
CA PRO A 140 5.99 -7.56 -0.13
C PRO A 140 6.89 -7.75 1.10
N LYS A 141 8.17 -8.02 0.85
CA LYS A 141 9.17 -8.26 1.90
C LYS A 141 9.47 -7.02 2.76
N GLY A 142 9.15 -5.82 2.25
CA GLY A 142 9.34 -4.56 2.96
C GLY A 142 8.16 -4.16 3.85
N LEU A 143 7.12 -5.00 4.01
CA LEU A 143 6.05 -4.71 4.96
C LEU A 143 6.57 -4.79 6.41
N PRO A 144 6.08 -3.91 7.30
CA PRO A 144 6.24 -4.09 8.74
C PRO A 144 5.76 -5.48 9.20
N ALA A 145 6.36 -5.99 10.28
CA ALA A 145 6.21 -7.38 10.68
C ALA A 145 4.77 -7.79 11.00
N LEU A 146 3.98 -6.93 11.67
CA LEU A 146 2.59 -7.26 12.01
C LEU A 146 1.69 -7.21 10.76
N ALA A 147 1.90 -6.23 9.88
CA ALA A 147 1.21 -6.16 8.59
C ALA A 147 1.55 -7.36 7.68
N LEU A 148 2.82 -7.81 7.68
CA LEU A 148 3.23 -9.01 6.96
C LEU A 148 2.58 -10.27 7.55
N ALA A 149 2.57 -10.40 8.87
CA ALA A 149 1.92 -11.51 9.57
C ALA A 149 0.42 -11.57 9.24
N ASP A 150 -0.29 -10.44 9.24
CA ASP A 150 -1.71 -10.40 8.87
C ASP A 150 -1.93 -10.94 7.44
N LYS A 151 -1.09 -10.53 6.48
CA LYS A 151 -1.18 -11.03 5.11
C LYS A 151 -0.88 -12.52 4.99
N VAL A 152 0.10 -13.02 5.75
CA VAL A 152 0.44 -14.45 5.78
C VAL A 152 -0.72 -15.25 6.35
N ILE A 153 -1.27 -14.84 7.50
CA ILE A 153 -2.39 -15.50 8.16
C ILE A 153 -3.62 -15.52 7.26
N GLY A 154 -3.92 -14.41 6.58
CA GLY A 154 -5.01 -14.34 5.62
C GLY A 154 -4.91 -15.28 4.41
N LYS A 155 -3.75 -15.92 4.21
CA LYS A 155 -3.48 -16.90 3.15
C LYS A 155 -3.41 -18.34 3.66
N LEU A 156 -3.43 -18.56 4.97
CA LEU A 156 -3.42 -19.89 5.56
C LEU A 156 -4.80 -20.54 5.42
N ALA A 157 -4.81 -21.87 5.26
CA ALA A 157 -6.05 -22.65 5.25
C ALA A 157 -6.70 -22.67 6.65
N GLU A 158 -5.88 -22.68 7.69
CA GLU A 158 -6.29 -22.58 9.10
C GLU A 158 -5.52 -21.43 9.74
N SER A 159 -6.24 -20.50 10.36
CA SER A 159 -5.61 -19.40 11.09
C SER A 159 -5.02 -19.94 12.39
N PRO A 160 -3.82 -19.50 12.81
CA PRO A 160 -3.28 -19.86 14.11
C PRO A 160 -4.29 -19.45 15.18
N THR A 161 -4.84 -20.41 15.90
CA THR A 161 -5.64 -20.08 17.07
C THR A 161 -4.68 -19.59 18.13
N PRO A 162 -5.01 -18.54 18.89
CA PRO A 162 -4.28 -18.23 20.09
C PRO A 162 -4.26 -19.48 20.95
N SER A 163 -3.11 -20.16 21.03
CA SER A 163 -2.81 -21.01 22.17
C SER A 163 -3.12 -20.15 23.40
N GLU A 164 -3.88 -20.68 24.35
CA GLU A 164 -4.21 -20.04 25.63
C GLU A 164 -3.08 -19.07 26.00
N LEU A 165 -3.37 -17.76 25.96
CA LEU A 165 -2.41 -16.65 26.01
C LEU A 165 -1.12 -17.08 26.69
N VAL A 166 -0.04 -17.28 25.93
CA VAL A 166 1.29 -17.47 26.52
C VAL A 166 1.63 -16.14 27.18
N THR A 167 1.25 -15.97 28.44
CA THR A 167 1.45 -14.71 29.19
C THR A 167 2.90 -14.54 29.64
N GLU A 168 3.72 -15.57 29.46
CA GLU A 168 5.11 -15.63 29.91
C GLU A 168 6.00 -16.14 28.75
N ALA A 169 6.03 -15.41 27.63
CA ALA A 169 7.04 -15.65 26.62
C ALA A 169 8.43 -15.42 27.25
N THR A 170 9.27 -16.45 27.27
CA THR A 170 10.62 -16.38 27.87
C THR A 170 11.74 -16.45 26.83
N THR A 171 11.40 -16.79 25.60
CA THR A 171 12.29 -16.81 24.43
C THR A 171 11.74 -15.95 23.29
N GLU A 172 12.59 -15.61 22.32
CA GLU A 172 12.17 -14.87 21.12
C GLU A 172 11.19 -15.68 20.26
N ASP A 173 11.34 -17.00 20.21
CA ASP A 173 10.42 -17.89 19.50
C ASP A 173 9.03 -17.86 20.15
N ASP A 174 8.96 -17.98 21.49
CA ASP A 174 7.69 -17.89 22.23
C ASP A 174 7.01 -16.53 22.02
N LEU A 175 7.79 -15.44 22.00
CA LEU A 175 7.29 -14.09 21.77
C LEU A 175 6.78 -13.92 20.33
N GLY A 176 7.50 -14.48 19.35
CA GLY A 176 7.08 -14.49 17.95
C GLY A 176 5.74 -15.18 17.75
N ASP A 177 5.58 -16.37 18.34
CA ASP A 177 4.32 -17.12 18.29
C ASP A 177 3.17 -16.37 18.97
N LEU A 178 3.44 -15.72 20.10
CA LEU A 178 2.45 -14.86 20.78
C LEU A 178 2.03 -13.68 19.90
N LEU A 179 2.98 -13.01 19.25
CA LEU A 179 2.68 -11.88 18.35
C LEU A 179 1.85 -12.33 17.15
N VAL A 180 2.17 -13.48 16.55
CA VAL A 180 1.37 -14.07 15.47
C VAL A 180 -0.05 -14.40 15.93
N ALA A 181 -0.21 -14.95 17.14
CA ALA A 181 -1.51 -15.22 17.73
C ALA A 181 -2.33 -13.94 17.99
N ILE A 182 -1.68 -12.86 18.46
CA ILE A 182 -2.32 -11.55 18.62
C ILE A 182 -2.80 -11.00 17.28
N VAL A 183 -1.97 -11.06 16.23
CA VAL A 183 -2.36 -10.63 14.87
C VAL A 183 -3.52 -11.47 14.34
N SER A 184 -3.51 -12.79 14.55
CA SER A 184 -4.61 -13.68 14.17
C SER A 184 -5.92 -13.30 14.87
N ALA A 185 -5.87 -13.05 16.18
CA ALA A 185 -7.04 -12.60 16.95
C ALA A 185 -7.53 -11.22 16.51
N ALA A 186 -6.64 -10.27 16.24
CA ALA A 186 -6.96 -8.95 15.72
C ALA A 186 -7.70 -9.06 14.37
N ARG A 187 -7.16 -9.86 13.45
CA ARG A 187 -7.76 -10.14 12.13
C ARG A 187 -9.17 -10.71 12.25
N ALA A 188 -9.39 -11.68 13.15
CA ALA A 188 -10.70 -12.27 13.37
C ALA A 188 -11.77 -11.26 13.83
N HIS A 189 -11.35 -10.12 14.40
CA HIS A 189 -12.21 -9.03 14.81
C HIS A 189 -12.19 -7.82 13.85
N GLY A 190 -11.53 -7.94 12.68
CA GLY A 190 -11.40 -6.85 11.71
C GLY A 190 -10.51 -5.70 12.17
N LEU A 191 -9.58 -5.95 13.10
CA LEU A 191 -8.65 -4.96 13.63
C LEU A 191 -7.32 -4.99 12.87
N ASP A 192 -6.76 -3.82 12.59
CA ASP A 192 -5.39 -3.67 12.09
C ASP A 192 -4.39 -3.68 13.25
N ALA A 193 -3.64 -4.79 13.40
CA ALA A 193 -2.67 -4.94 14.47
C ALA A 193 -1.50 -3.95 14.37
N GLU A 194 -1.05 -3.61 13.16
CA GLU A 194 0.06 -2.67 12.94
C GLU A 194 -0.36 -1.25 13.35
N GLY A 195 -1.53 -0.80 12.87
CA GLY A 195 -2.10 0.49 13.25
C GLY A 195 -2.48 0.59 14.74
N ALA A 196 -2.98 -0.49 15.32
CA ALA A 196 -3.28 -0.53 16.75
C ALA A 196 -2.03 -0.35 17.60
N LEU A 197 -0.93 -1.04 17.26
CA LEU A 197 0.34 -0.90 17.96
C LEU A 197 0.91 0.52 17.79
N ARG A 198 0.92 1.05 16.56
CA ARG A 198 1.40 2.41 16.27
C ARG A 198 0.65 3.46 17.11
N THR A 199 -0.68 3.39 17.14
CA THR A 199 -1.51 4.28 17.97
C THR A 199 -1.22 4.13 19.47
N ALA A 200 -1.06 2.90 19.94
CA ALA A 200 -0.75 2.63 21.34
C ALA A 200 0.63 3.18 21.74
N VAL A 201 1.64 3.04 20.88
CA VAL A 201 2.99 3.60 21.10
C VAL A 201 2.94 5.13 21.19
N ARG A 202 2.19 5.81 20.30
CA ARG A 202 2.03 7.27 20.40
C ARG A 202 1.43 7.70 21.73
N ARG A 203 0.41 6.99 22.22
CA ARG A 203 -0.18 7.26 23.54
C ARG A 203 0.85 7.12 24.67
N VAL A 204 1.67 6.06 24.66
CA VAL A 204 2.73 5.87 25.67
C VAL A 204 3.75 7.00 25.65
N ILE A 205 4.14 7.49 24.46
CA ILE A 205 5.03 8.64 24.32
C ILE A 205 4.38 9.89 24.93
N SER A 206 3.13 10.20 24.54
CA SER A 206 2.39 11.34 25.08
C SER A 206 2.23 11.28 26.60
N ASP A 207 1.95 10.10 27.16
CA ASP A 207 1.82 9.89 28.61
C ASP A 207 3.16 10.08 29.35
N ALA A 208 4.29 9.78 28.70
CA ALA A 208 5.63 9.95 29.27
C ALA A 208 6.13 11.41 29.21
N GLU A 209 5.58 12.22 28.31
CA GLU A 209 5.92 13.64 28.13
C GLU A 209 5.05 14.59 28.98
N ALA A 210 3.97 14.09 29.58
CA ALA A 210 3.03 14.84 30.43
C ALA A 210 3.50 14.97 31.89
#